data_AF-A0A9I9EI91-F1
#
_entry.id   AF-A0A9I9EI91-F1
#
_cell.length_a   1.000
_cell.length_b   1.000
_cell.length_c   1.000
_cell.angle_alpha   90.00
_cell.angle_beta   90.00
_cell.angle_gamma   90.00
#
_symmetry.space_group_name_H-M   'P 1'
#
loop_
_entity.id
_entity.type
_entity.pdbx_description
1 polymer ?
#
loop_
_entity_poly.entity_id
_entity_poly.type
_entity_poly.pdbx_seq_one_letter_code
_entity_poly.pdbx_strand_id
1 'polypeptide(L)' 'MDKGWMKLKNKFFIEYREGVTQFLEAFKFHVDAYRRIRCPCKRCMNSN' A
#
# COMPACT_ATOMS: atom_id res chain seq x y z
N MET A 1 0.30 7.89 6.08
CA MET A 1 -0.54 7.86 4.85
C MET A 1 -1.98 7.91 5.28
N ASP A 2 -2.75 8.84 4.73
CA ASP A 2 -4.20 8.84 4.93
C ASP A 2 -4.79 7.53 4.35
N LYS A 3 -5.81 6.97 5.00
CA LYS A 3 -6.52 5.75 4.57
C LYS A 3 -7.93 6.05 4.06
N GLY A 4 -8.34 7.32 4.04
CA GLY A 4 -9.66 7.74 3.55
C GLY A 4 -9.93 7.28 2.13
N TRP A 5 -8.92 7.35 1.25
CA TRP A 5 -8.99 6.91 -0.14
C TRP A 5 -9.39 5.44 -0.31
N MET A 6 -9.07 4.57 0.66
CA MET A 6 -9.43 3.14 0.62
C MET A 6 -10.92 2.89 0.77
N LYS A 7 -11.67 3.86 1.31
CA LYS A 7 -13.13 3.76 1.52
C LYS A 7 -13.92 4.22 0.29
N LEU A 8 -13.27 4.79 -0.72
CA LEU A 8 -13.92 5.27 -1.94
C LEU A 8 -14.39 4.08 -2.78
N LYS A 9 -15.70 4.03 -3.06
CA LYS A 9 -16.27 3.01 -3.96
C LYS A 9 -15.90 3.26 -5.41
N ASN A 10 -15.81 4.53 -5.81
CA ASN A 10 -15.44 4.92 -7.17
C ASN A 10 -13.91 5.03 -7.29
N LYS A 11 -13.32 4.13 -8.07
CA LYS A 11 -11.87 4.05 -8.29
C LYS A 11 -11.34 5.05 -9.32
N PHE A 12 -12.22 5.80 -9.98
CA PHE A 12 -11.85 6.85 -10.94
C PHE A 12 -11.55 8.19 -10.26
N PHE A 13 -11.90 8.35 -8.98
CA PHE A 13 -11.58 9.54 -8.22
C PHE A 13 -10.07 9.74 -8.08
N ILE A 14 -9.64 11.00 -8.15
CA ILE A 14 -8.23 11.36 -8.11
C ILE A 14 -7.60 10.94 -6.78
N GLU A 15 -8.35 11.08 -5.68
CA GLU A 15 -7.94 10.71 -4.34
C GLU A 15 -7.66 9.21 -4.21
N TYR A 16 -8.44 8.37 -4.91
CA TYR A 16 -8.17 6.94 -4.97
C TYR A 16 -6.86 6.66 -5.70
N ARG A 17 -6.66 7.28 -6.88
CA ARG A 17 -5.46 7.09 -7.69
C ARG A 17 -4.20 7.58 -6.98
N GLU A 18 -4.26 8.75 -6.35
CA GLU A 18 -3.17 9.31 -5.56
C GLU A 18 -2.86 8.44 -4.34
N GLY A 19 -3.88 7.98 -3.63
CA GLY A 19 -3.72 7.05 -2.50
C GLY A 19 -3.03 5.75 -2.90
N VAL A 20 -3.41 5.17 -4.05
CA VAL A 20 -2.74 3.99 -4.61
C VAL A 20 -1.30 4.28 -4.99
N THR A 21 -1.01 5.40 -5.66
CA THR A 21 0.36 5.79 -6.03
C THR A 21 1.25 5.95 -4.80
N GLN A 22 0.77 6.68 -3.78
CA GLN A 22 1.49 6.84 -2.52
C GLN A 22 1.73 5.49 -1.83
N PHE A 23 0.72 4.61 -1.83
CA PHE A 23 0.84 3.25 -1.29
C PHE A 23 1.92 2.45 -2.01
N LEU A 24 1.92 2.42 -3.34
CA LEU A 24 2.93 1.70 -4.11
C LEU A 24 4.33 2.26 -3.87
N GLU A 25 4.50 3.57 -3.86
CA GLU A 25 5.78 4.22 -3.58
C GLU A 25 6.34 3.87 -2.20
N ALA A 26 5.48 3.84 -1.17
CA ALA A 26 5.89 3.49 0.19
C ALA A 26 6.26 2.00 0.36
N PHE A 27 5.68 1.11 -0.45
CA PHE A 27 5.82 -0.34 -0.27
C PHE A 27 6.62 -1.05 -1.38
N LYS A 28 7.11 -0.33 -2.40
CA LYS A 28 7.87 -0.92 -3.52
C LYS A 28 9.14 -1.67 -3.10
N PHE A 29 9.75 -1.29 -1.97
CA PHE A 29 10.93 -1.97 -1.41
C PHE A 29 10.59 -3.10 -0.44
N HIS A 30 9.29 -3.35 -0.20
CA HIS A 30 8.78 -4.36 0.72
C HIS A 30 8.08 -5.49 -0.04
N VAL A 31 8.53 -5.78 -1.26
CA VAL A 31 8.02 -6.86 -2.11
C VAL A 31 8.88 -8.10 -1.94
N ASP A 32 8.27 -9.25 -1.67
CA ASP A 32 8.98 -10.53 -1.54
C ASP A 32 9.24 -11.22 -2.90
N ALA A 33 9.98 -12.33 -2.87
CA ALA A 33 10.27 -13.14 -4.08
C ALA A 33 9.01 -13.66 -4.80
N TYR A 34 7.87 -13.70 -4.11
CA TYR A 34 6.57 -14.10 -4.64
C TYR A 34 5.72 -12.91 -5.10
N ARG A 35 6.30 -11.71 -5.21
CA ARG A 35 5.63 -10.46 -5.60
C ARG A 35 4.51 -10.02 -4.66
N ARG A 36 4.61 -10.37 -3.37
CA ARG A 36 3.64 -9.94 -2.35
C ARG A 36 4.21 -8.79 -1.55
N ILE A 37 3.37 -7.79 -1.27
CA ILE A 37 3.71 -6.70 -0.36
C ILE A 37 3.70 -7.23 1.08
N ARG A 38 4.79 -7.02 1.80
CA ARG A 38 4.93 -7.40 3.21
C ARG A 38 4.70 -6.21 4.14
N CYS A 39 4.26 -6.47 5.37
CA CYS A 39 4.15 -5.42 6.37
C CYS A 39 5.55 -4.93 6.75
N PRO A 40 5.88 -3.64 6.55
CA PRO A 40 7.14 -3.06 6.97
C PRO A 40 7.17 -2.76 8.48
N CYS A 41 6.08 -3.06 9.19
CA CYS A 41 5.95 -2.78 10.60
C CYS A 41 6.93 -3.62 11.43
N LYS A 42 7.60 -3.00 12.41
CA LYS A 42 8.52 -3.67 13.34
C LYS A 42 7.91 -4.91 14.01
N ARG A 43 6.60 -4.87 14.27
CA ARG A 43 5.88 -5.99 14.89
C ARG A 43 5.83 -7.24 14.00
N CYS A 44 5.63 -7.06 12.69
CA CYS A 44 5.62 -8.18 11.75
C CYS A 44 7.02 -8.55 11.27
N MET A 45 8.06 -7.76 11.57
CA MET A 45 9.46 -7.99 11.19
C MET A 45 9.68 -8.40 9.73
N ASN A 46 8.79 -8.01 8.80
CA ASN A 46 8.81 -8.52 7.43
C ASN A 46 8.81 -10.07 7.36
N SER A 47 8.40 -10.77 8.42
CA SER A 47 8.41 -12.23 8.53
C SER A 47 7.18 -12.85 7.89
N ASN A 48 7.34 -14.11 7.47
CA ASN A 48 6.42 -14.86 6.62
C ASN A 48 4.98 -14.93 7.16
#